data_AF-A0A0A8K2I0-F1
#
_entry.id   AF-A0A0A8K2I0-F1
#
_cell.length_a   1.000
_cell.length_b   1.000
_cell.length_c   1.000
_cell.angle_alpha   90.00
_cell.angle_beta   90.00
_cell.angle_gamma   90.00
#
_symmetry.space_group_name_H-M   'P 1'
#
loop_
_entity.id
_entity.type
_entity.pdbx_description
1 polymer ?
#
loop_
_entity_poly.entity_id
_entity_poly.type
_entity_poly.pdbx_seq_one_letter_code
_entity_poly.pdbx_strand_id
1 'polypeptide(L)'
;MQSKLSIRPCHFAATAIAITFLVALAGCGTMSSLGGGGSNTKKAGDDNTVGGLWSGGRSAVDGFPGFTKRPDPNDRPTRVGWLSARASHCGFVFDPAQLRARYFAFEQSYGADTRRMQEIQRAYDYSLESTAERAKQDANYCTRERVDEIRPELNRYLAGNFQT
;
A
#
# COMPACT_ATOMS: atom_id res chain seq x y z
N MET A 1 27.76 2.72 -50.59
CA MET A 1 26.90 1.68 -51.20
C MET A 1 25.78 1.40 -50.22
N GLN A 2 24.56 1.79 -50.62
CA GLN A 2 23.33 1.65 -49.85
C GLN A 2 22.91 0.17 -49.80
N SER A 3 22.60 -0.34 -48.62
CA SER A 3 21.81 -1.56 -48.47
C SER A 3 20.49 -1.20 -47.78
N LYS A 4 19.45 -1.13 -48.62
CA LYS A 4 18.03 -1.05 -48.27
C LYS A 4 17.50 -2.44 -47.85
N LEU A 5 16.26 -2.43 -47.33
CA LEU A 5 15.30 -3.52 -47.07
C LEU A 5 15.34 -4.10 -45.64
N SER A 6 14.23 -4.32 -44.94
CA SER A 6 12.81 -4.32 -45.31
C SER A 6 11.96 -4.19 -44.03
N ILE A 7 11.01 -3.26 -44.02
CA ILE A 7 9.96 -3.14 -43.00
C ILE A 7 8.79 -4.02 -43.44
N ARG A 8 8.29 -4.90 -42.56
CA ARG A 8 6.86 -5.29 -42.57
C ARG A 8 6.31 -5.44 -41.15
N PRO A 9 5.21 -4.73 -40.83
CA PRO A 9 4.43 -4.94 -39.62
C PRO A 9 3.37 -6.03 -39.89
N CYS A 10 3.25 -7.01 -39.01
CA CYS A 10 2.12 -7.93 -39.02
C CYS A 10 1.22 -7.62 -37.84
N HIS A 11 0.09 -7.00 -38.18
CA HIS A 11 -1.13 -6.86 -37.42
C HIS A 11 -1.44 -8.11 -36.59
N PHE A 12 -1.57 -7.96 -35.27
CA PHE A 12 -2.40 -8.87 -34.47
C PHE A 12 -3.72 -8.17 -34.18
N ALA A 13 -4.76 -8.81 -34.69
CA ALA A 13 -6.13 -8.36 -34.73
C ALA A 13 -6.73 -8.17 -33.33
N ALA A 14 -7.49 -7.10 -33.19
CA ALA A 14 -8.39 -6.87 -32.09
C ALA A 14 -9.57 -7.85 -32.16
N THR A 15 -9.73 -8.68 -31.15
CA THR A 15 -10.99 -9.39 -30.88
C THR A 15 -11.58 -8.85 -29.59
N ALA A 16 -12.52 -7.92 -29.74
CA ALA A 16 -13.40 -7.45 -28.69
C ALA A 16 -14.44 -8.55 -28.40
N ILE A 17 -14.43 -9.08 -27.18
CA ILE A 17 -15.51 -9.93 -26.67
C ILE A 17 -16.17 -9.14 -25.54
N ALA A 18 -17.29 -8.50 -25.89
CA ALA A 18 -18.22 -7.91 -24.95
C ALA A 18 -19.02 -9.04 -24.28
N ILE A 19 -18.88 -9.20 -22.97
CA ILE A 19 -19.77 -10.03 -22.16
C ILE A 19 -20.35 -9.14 -21.07
N THR A 20 -21.54 -8.63 -21.35
CA THR A 20 -22.47 -8.06 -20.39
C THR A 20 -23.15 -9.21 -19.65
N PHE A 21 -22.80 -9.43 -18.38
CA PHE A 21 -23.66 -10.17 -17.44
C PHE A 21 -24.18 -9.21 -16.37
N LEU A 22 -25.50 -9.05 -16.40
CA LEU A 22 -26.32 -8.22 -15.54
C LEU A 22 -27.07 -9.19 -14.62
N VAL A 23 -26.70 -9.25 -13.34
CA VAL A 23 -27.50 -9.93 -12.30
C VAL A 23 -27.56 -9.01 -11.08
N ALA A 24 -28.73 -8.42 -10.89
CA ALA A 24 -29.17 -7.84 -9.64
C ALA A 24 -29.67 -8.96 -8.73
N LEU A 25 -29.29 -8.93 -7.44
CA LEU A 25 -30.13 -9.52 -6.40
C LEU A 25 -29.92 -8.83 -5.05
N ALA A 26 -31.06 -8.69 -4.38
CA ALA A 26 -31.33 -7.88 -3.21
C ALA A 26 -30.65 -8.36 -1.92
N GLY A 27 -30.37 -7.41 -1.03
CA GLY A 27 -30.01 -7.65 0.36
C GLY A 27 -30.45 -6.47 1.22
N CYS A 28 -31.73 -6.42 1.56
CA CYS A 28 -32.28 -5.59 2.64
C CYS A 28 -32.04 -6.32 3.96
N GLY A 29 -31.31 -5.71 4.89
CA GLY A 29 -30.96 -6.28 6.19
C GLY A 29 -31.04 -5.22 7.29
N THR A 30 -31.74 -5.57 8.36
CA THR A 30 -32.36 -4.76 9.42
C THR A 30 -31.42 -4.10 10.44
N MET A 31 -31.93 -3.03 11.05
CA MET A 31 -31.38 -2.27 12.18
C MET A 31 -31.37 -3.08 13.49
N SER A 32 -30.33 -2.90 14.30
CA SER A 32 -30.19 -3.15 15.77
C SER A 32 -28.75 -2.74 16.14
N SER A 33 -28.37 -2.15 17.26
CA SER A 33 -28.97 -1.87 18.55
C SER A 33 -28.07 -0.85 19.28
N LEU A 34 -28.58 -0.36 20.40
CA LEU A 34 -28.09 0.61 21.37
C LEU A 34 -26.65 0.43 21.90
N GLY A 35 -26.06 1.54 22.38
CA GLY A 35 -25.40 1.55 23.70
C GLY A 35 -23.96 2.07 23.80
N GLY A 36 -23.75 3.03 24.71
CA GLY A 36 -22.46 3.35 25.37
C GLY A 36 -21.71 4.53 24.73
N GLY A 37 -21.55 5.71 25.35
CA GLY A 37 -21.36 6.01 26.77
C GLY A 37 -19.88 5.82 27.15
N GLY A 38 -19.05 6.85 26.97
CA GLY A 38 -17.62 6.76 27.25
C GLY A 38 -16.88 8.10 27.17
N SER A 39 -17.06 8.93 28.18
CA SER A 39 -16.24 10.11 28.45
C SER A 39 -14.86 9.67 28.92
N ASN A 40 -13.79 10.04 28.21
CA ASN A 40 -12.43 9.94 28.76
C ASN A 40 -11.72 11.29 28.60
N THR A 41 -11.57 11.93 29.74
CA THR A 41 -10.66 13.04 30.01
C THR A 41 -9.23 12.63 29.64
N LYS A 42 -8.65 13.27 28.61
CA LYS A 42 -7.22 13.21 28.37
C LYS A 42 -6.52 14.38 29.04
N LYS A 43 -5.66 14.00 29.98
CA LYS A 43 -4.63 14.79 30.65
C LYS A 43 -3.51 15.13 29.65
N ALA A 44 -3.00 16.36 29.75
CA ALA A 44 -1.89 16.91 28.97
C ALA A 44 -0.51 16.49 29.54
N GLY A 45 0.51 16.49 28.68
CA GLY A 45 1.93 16.15 28.96
C GLY A 45 2.21 14.66 28.68
N ASP A 46 3.24 14.23 27.94
CA ASP A 46 4.59 14.78 27.86
C ASP A 46 5.24 14.51 26.48
N ASP A 47 6.07 15.48 26.08
CA ASP A 47 6.66 15.68 24.78
C ASP A 47 7.99 14.94 24.60
N ASN A 48 8.10 14.15 23.52
CA ASN A 48 9.37 13.84 22.85
C ASN A 48 9.11 13.81 21.34
N THR A 49 9.06 15.01 20.78
CA THR A 49 8.60 15.34 19.44
C THR A 49 9.76 15.23 18.44
N VAL A 50 9.92 14.06 17.83
CA VAL A 50 10.54 13.91 16.50
C VAL A 50 9.52 13.16 15.64
N GLY A 51 8.66 13.89 14.93
CA GLY A 51 7.69 13.25 14.02
C GLY A 51 6.35 13.99 13.82
N GLY A 52 6.17 15.17 14.38
CA GLY A 52 4.96 15.98 14.21
C GLY A 52 4.92 16.76 12.89
N LEU A 53 4.81 16.07 11.75
CA LEU A 53 4.43 16.75 10.49
C LEU A 53 3.61 15.90 9.50
N TRP A 54 3.47 14.59 9.71
CA TRP A 54 2.72 13.74 8.78
C TRP A 54 1.63 12.98 9.53
N SER A 55 0.43 13.55 9.49
CA SER A 55 -0.88 12.98 9.82
C SER A 55 -1.12 12.48 11.25
N GLY A 56 -1.87 13.31 11.99
CA GLY A 56 -2.95 12.88 12.89
C GLY A 56 -2.60 11.80 13.90
N GLY A 57 -2.24 12.23 15.12
CA GLY A 57 -1.98 11.37 16.27
C GLY A 57 -3.04 10.29 16.49
N ARG A 58 -2.75 9.10 15.98
CA ARG A 58 -3.29 7.82 16.46
C ARG A 58 -2.07 6.91 16.55
N SER A 59 -1.83 6.40 17.75
CA SER A 59 -0.81 5.39 18.00
C SER A 59 -0.88 4.34 16.91
N ALA A 60 0.25 4.10 16.23
CA ALA A 60 0.46 2.89 15.46
C ALA A 60 0.48 1.72 16.47
N VAL A 61 -0.71 1.33 16.93
CA VAL A 61 -0.96 -0.07 17.24
C VAL A 61 -0.73 -0.77 15.91
N ASP A 62 0.35 -1.55 15.81
CA ASP A 62 0.56 -2.81 15.11
C ASP A 62 -0.28 -3.28 13.90
N GLY A 63 -1.43 -2.67 13.62
CA GLY A 63 -2.19 -2.75 12.38
C GLY A 63 -1.72 -1.77 11.30
N PHE A 64 -2.39 -1.91 10.16
CA PHE A 64 -2.24 -1.10 8.97
C PHE A 64 -2.20 0.41 9.30
N PRO A 65 -1.31 1.22 8.68
CA PRO A 65 -1.30 2.66 8.88
C PRO A 65 -2.73 3.19 8.69
N GLY A 66 -3.19 4.07 9.57
CA GLY A 66 -4.53 4.62 9.50
C GLY A 66 -4.68 5.53 8.29
N PHE A 67 -4.85 4.96 7.09
CA PHE A 67 -5.16 5.70 5.88
C PHE A 67 -6.54 6.32 6.04
N THR A 68 -6.63 7.63 5.87
CA THR A 68 -7.86 8.35 6.15
C THR A 68 -8.92 8.03 5.09
N LYS A 69 -10.21 8.35 5.34
CA LYS A 69 -11.28 8.18 4.35
C LYS A 69 -11.05 9.00 3.06
N ARG A 70 -10.12 9.95 3.08
CA ARG A 70 -9.61 10.60 1.86
C ARG A 70 -8.24 9.99 1.55
N PRO A 71 -8.08 9.30 0.41
CA PRO A 71 -6.78 8.77 0.03
C PRO A 71 -5.84 9.95 -0.25
N ASP A 72 -4.89 10.18 0.65
CA ASP A 72 -3.82 11.13 0.42
C ASP A 72 -2.86 10.53 -0.63
N PRO A 73 -2.25 11.34 -1.50
CA PRO A 73 -1.33 10.82 -2.52
C PRO A 73 -0.18 9.99 -1.93
N ASN A 74 0.23 10.28 -0.69
CA ASN A 74 1.32 9.60 0.01
C ASN A 74 0.89 8.34 0.78
N ASP A 75 -0.41 8.03 0.83
CA ASP A 75 -0.90 6.83 1.49
C ASP A 75 -0.38 5.57 0.80
N ARG A 76 -0.39 5.56 -0.54
CA ARG A 76 0.08 4.43 -1.34
C ARG A 76 1.56 4.12 -1.15
N PRO A 77 2.51 5.07 -1.31
CA PRO A 77 3.93 4.76 -1.09
C PRO A 77 4.21 4.32 0.34
N THR A 78 3.54 4.94 1.32
CA THR A 78 3.63 4.55 2.73
C THR A 78 3.18 3.10 2.93
N ARG A 79 2.04 2.70 2.35
CA ARG A 79 1.51 1.35 2.44
C ARG A 79 2.46 0.30 1.85
N VAL A 80 2.99 0.55 0.66
CA VAL A 80 3.91 -0.40 0.00
C VAL A 80 5.22 -0.51 0.80
N GLY A 81 5.78 0.62 1.27
CA GLY A 81 6.99 0.63 2.09
C GLY A 81 6.80 -0.11 3.42
N TRP A 82 5.70 0.16 4.13
CA TRP A 82 5.29 -0.52 5.36
C TRP A 82 5.16 -2.04 5.17
N LEU A 83 4.47 -2.48 4.11
CA LEU A 83 4.28 -3.90 3.84
C LEU A 83 5.60 -4.57 3.46
N SER A 84 6.43 -3.92 2.65
CA SER A 84 7.75 -4.44 2.26
C SER A 84 8.62 -4.69 3.48
N ALA A 85 8.65 -3.76 4.45
CA ALA A 85 9.38 -3.93 5.70
C ALA A 85 8.86 -5.12 6.53
N ARG A 86 7.54 -5.21 6.72
CA ARG A 86 6.91 -6.30 7.48
C ARG A 86 7.12 -7.66 6.84
N ALA A 87 6.94 -7.74 5.53
CA ALA A 87 7.15 -8.97 4.77
C ALA A 87 8.61 -9.44 4.85
N SER A 88 9.56 -8.50 4.73
CA SER A 88 10.99 -8.81 4.85
C SER A 88 11.34 -9.30 6.26
N HIS A 89 10.82 -8.62 7.29
CA HIS A 89 11.07 -8.99 8.68
C HIS A 89 10.44 -10.32 9.06
N CYS A 90 9.22 -10.61 8.59
CA CYS A 90 8.53 -11.87 8.86
C CYS A 90 8.91 -13.03 7.93
N GLY A 91 9.98 -12.89 7.15
CA GLY A 91 10.57 -13.99 6.39
C GLY A 91 9.75 -14.44 5.18
N PHE A 92 8.95 -13.56 4.58
CA PHE A 92 8.29 -13.85 3.31
C PHE A 92 9.34 -13.98 2.19
N VAL A 93 9.14 -14.93 1.28
CA VAL A 93 10.03 -15.14 0.13
C VAL A 93 9.60 -14.21 -1.01
N PHE A 94 10.26 -13.06 -1.13
CA PHE A 94 10.10 -12.11 -2.23
C PHE A 94 11.36 -11.24 -2.37
N ASP A 95 11.48 -10.50 -3.48
CA ASP A 95 12.55 -9.53 -3.68
C ASP A 95 12.06 -8.11 -3.36
N PRO A 96 12.53 -7.46 -2.26
CA PRO A 96 12.10 -6.13 -1.88
C PRO A 96 12.58 -5.04 -2.85
N ALA A 97 13.74 -5.21 -3.48
CA ALA A 97 14.25 -4.26 -4.47
C ALA A 97 13.41 -4.33 -5.76
N GLN A 98 13.03 -5.54 -6.18
CA GLN A 98 12.12 -5.72 -7.30
C GLN A 98 10.72 -5.16 -7.01
N LEU A 99 10.18 -5.38 -5.81
CA LEU A 99 8.88 -4.81 -5.41
C LEU A 99 8.92 -3.28 -5.49
N ARG A 100 9.96 -2.65 -4.95
CA ARG A 100 10.19 -1.20 -5.03
C ARG A 100 10.26 -0.72 -6.48
N ALA A 101 11.06 -1.37 -7.32
CA ALA A 101 11.23 -0.99 -8.72
C ALA A 101 9.90 -1.07 -9.49
N ARG A 102 9.12 -2.15 -9.30
CA ARG A 102 7.79 -2.31 -9.90
C ARG A 102 6.81 -1.24 -9.43
N TYR A 103 6.84 -0.89 -8.15
CA TYR A 103 6.00 0.15 -7.59
C TYR A 103 6.34 1.54 -8.19
N PHE A 104 7.63 1.89 -8.30
CA PHE A 104 8.03 3.16 -8.90
C PHE A 104 7.74 3.23 -10.40
N ALA A 105 7.88 2.12 -11.13
CA ALA A 105 7.46 2.04 -12.52
C ALA A 105 5.94 2.23 -12.66
N PHE A 106 5.15 1.64 -11.75
CA PHE A 106 3.71 1.87 -11.69
C PHE A 106 3.39 3.36 -11.50
N GLU A 107 3.98 4.03 -10.51
CA GLU A 107 3.72 5.45 -10.24
C GLU A 107 4.07 6.37 -11.42
N GLN A 108 5.20 6.11 -12.10
CA GLN A 108 5.56 6.82 -13.33
C GLN A 108 4.51 6.62 -14.42
N SER A 109 4.07 5.38 -14.65
CA SER A 109 3.01 5.06 -15.63
C SER A 109 1.64 5.63 -15.23
N TYR A 110 1.44 5.86 -13.93
CA TYR A 110 0.23 6.43 -13.34
C TYR A 110 0.21 7.96 -13.39
N GLY A 111 1.25 8.60 -13.97
CA GLY A 111 1.31 10.03 -14.24
C GLY A 111 2.09 10.85 -13.22
N ALA A 112 2.90 10.23 -12.34
CA ALA A 112 3.76 10.96 -11.44
C ALA A 112 4.90 11.68 -12.21
N ASP A 113 4.95 13.01 -12.08
CA ASP A 113 6.07 13.82 -12.58
C ASP A 113 7.34 13.65 -11.71
N THR A 114 8.46 14.25 -12.14
CA THR A 114 9.75 14.15 -11.41
C THR A 114 9.68 14.62 -9.96
N ARG A 115 8.93 15.70 -9.67
CA ARG A 115 8.78 16.20 -8.30
C ARG A 115 7.96 15.21 -7.47
N ARG A 116 6.86 14.70 -8.03
CA ARG A 116 6.01 13.72 -7.39
C ARG A 116 6.75 12.40 -7.12
N MET A 117 7.59 11.96 -8.04
CA MET A 117 8.43 10.77 -7.85
C MET A 117 9.39 10.91 -6.66
N GLN A 118 9.95 12.11 -6.42
CA GLN A 118 10.79 12.35 -5.23
C GLN A 118 10.00 12.32 -3.92
N GLU A 119 8.74 12.76 -3.92
CA GLU A 119 7.85 12.66 -2.76
C GLU A 119 7.45 11.20 -2.48
N ILE A 120 7.10 10.46 -3.53
CA ILE A 120 6.79 9.03 -3.47
C ILE A 120 7.97 8.25 -2.89
N GLN A 121 9.17 8.50 -3.41
CA GLN A 121 10.39 7.85 -2.92
C GLN A 121 10.61 8.12 -1.43
N ARG A 122 10.52 9.38 -1.01
CA ARG A 122 10.68 9.76 0.40
C ARG A 122 9.65 9.10 1.31
N ALA A 123 8.38 9.09 0.92
CA ALA A 123 7.30 8.47 1.69
C ALA A 123 7.49 6.95 1.81
N TYR A 124 7.88 6.30 0.72
CA TYR A 124 8.20 4.87 0.73
C TYR A 124 9.38 4.56 1.66
N ASP A 125 10.50 5.28 1.50
CA ASP A 125 11.74 5.04 2.23
C ASP A 125 11.55 5.23 3.73
N TYR A 126 10.91 6.35 4.11
CA TYR A 126 10.58 6.63 5.49
C TYR A 126 9.69 5.53 6.11
N SER A 127 8.66 5.09 5.39
CA SER A 127 7.77 4.06 5.90
C SER A 127 8.45 2.70 6.02
N LEU A 128 9.34 2.35 5.09
CA LEU A 128 10.11 1.13 5.13
C LEU A 128 11.04 1.13 6.34
N GLU A 129 11.84 2.19 6.49
CA GLU A 129 12.83 2.31 7.57
C GLU A 129 12.15 2.33 8.94
N SER A 130 11.17 3.21 9.14
CA SER A 130 10.47 3.34 10.43
C SER A 130 9.73 2.06 10.84
N THR A 131 9.22 1.28 9.87
CA THR A 131 8.57 0.00 10.15
C THR A 131 9.58 -1.10 10.44
N ALA A 132 10.69 -1.13 9.72
CA ALA A 132 11.77 -2.09 9.96
C ALA A 132 12.38 -1.89 11.35
N GLU A 133 12.63 -0.65 11.76
CA GLU A 133 13.14 -0.35 13.10
C GLU A 133 12.16 -0.74 14.21
N ARG A 134 10.87 -0.47 14.03
CA ARG A 134 9.83 -0.93 14.97
C ARG A 134 9.77 -2.45 15.07
N ALA A 135 9.82 -3.15 13.94
CA ALA A 135 9.75 -4.60 13.91
C ALA A 135 10.93 -5.25 14.64
N LYS A 136 12.14 -4.69 14.54
CA LYS A 136 13.33 -5.15 15.27
C LYS A 136 13.22 -5.01 16.80
N GLN A 137 12.41 -4.07 17.30
CA GLN A 137 12.24 -3.83 18.73
C GLN A 137 11.35 -4.86 19.42
N ASP A 138 10.61 -5.66 18.65
CA ASP A 138 9.69 -6.68 19.16
C ASP A 138 10.08 -8.08 18.66
N ALA A 139 10.58 -8.91 19.58
CA ALA A 139 10.94 -10.30 19.26
C ALA A 139 9.73 -11.16 18.83
N ASN A 140 8.51 -10.78 19.23
CA ASN A 140 7.28 -11.47 18.89
C ASN A 140 6.51 -10.75 17.78
N TYR A 141 7.17 -9.89 16.99
CA TYR A 141 6.52 -9.10 15.97
C TYR A 141 5.74 -9.96 14.97
N CYS A 142 6.28 -11.10 14.55
CA CYS A 142 5.66 -11.93 13.52
C CYS A 142 4.69 -12.96 14.11
N THR A 143 3.53 -12.48 14.58
CA THR A 143 2.42 -13.35 14.99
C THR A 143 1.73 -13.99 13.78
N ARG A 144 0.92 -15.04 14.02
CA ARG A 144 0.15 -15.71 12.96
C ARG A 144 -0.83 -14.75 12.30
N GLU A 145 -1.57 -14.00 13.11
CA GLU A 145 -2.54 -13.00 12.67
C GLU A 145 -1.87 -11.97 11.75
N ARG A 146 -0.68 -11.48 12.14
CA ARG A 146 0.07 -10.51 11.35
C ARG A 146 0.55 -11.08 10.02
N VAL A 147 1.03 -12.33 10.00
CA VAL A 147 1.44 -13.02 8.77
C VAL A 147 0.24 -13.23 7.84
N ASP A 148 -0.92 -13.58 8.39
CA ASP A 148 -2.14 -13.80 7.62
C ASP A 148 -2.70 -12.50 7.02
N GLU A 149 -2.50 -11.35 7.68
CA GLU A 149 -2.79 -10.02 7.13
C GLU A 149 -1.80 -9.60 6.02
N ILE A 150 -0.51 -9.87 6.18
CA ILE A 150 0.53 -9.44 5.22
C ILE A 150 0.39 -10.20 3.90
N ARG A 151 0.12 -11.50 3.95
CA ARG A 151 0.12 -12.40 2.79
C ARG A 151 -0.78 -11.93 1.62
N PRO A 152 -2.08 -11.65 1.80
CA PRO A 152 -2.95 -11.27 0.69
C PRO A 152 -2.52 -9.95 0.06
N GLU A 153 -2.12 -8.97 0.87
CA GLU A 153 -1.69 -7.66 0.37
C GLU A 153 -0.35 -7.77 -0.38
N LEU A 154 0.57 -8.60 0.10
CA LEU A 154 1.86 -8.81 -0.56
C LEU A 154 1.66 -9.44 -1.93
N ASN A 155 0.85 -10.49 -2.00
CA ASN A 155 0.53 -11.17 -3.26
C ASN A 155 -0.13 -10.22 -4.27
N ARG A 156 -0.98 -9.30 -3.79
CA ARG A 156 -1.61 -8.27 -4.63
C ARG A 156 -0.57 -7.32 -5.25
N TYR A 157 0.41 -6.87 -4.48
CA TYR A 157 1.50 -6.04 -5.00
C TYR A 157 2.47 -6.79 -5.91
N LEU A 158 2.76 -8.06 -5.61
CA LEU A 158 3.59 -8.89 -6.48
C LEU A 158 2.93 -9.14 -7.84
N ALA A 159 1.60 -9.16 -7.89
CA ALA A 159 0.80 -9.18 -9.12
C ALA A 159 0.73 -7.82 -9.85
N GLY A 160 1.38 -6.77 -9.33
CA GLY A 160 1.42 -5.43 -9.92
C GLY A 160 0.18 -4.58 -9.63
N ASN A 161 -0.73 -5.03 -8.77
CA ASN A 161 -1.90 -4.25 -8.39
C ASN A 161 -1.58 -3.35 -7.20
N PHE A 162 -1.15 -2.12 -7.50
CA PHE A 162 -0.86 -1.09 -6.50
C PHE A 162 -2.01 -0.10 -6.27
N GLN A 163 -3.16 -0.28 -6.93
CA GLN A 163 -4.30 0.60 -6.76
C GLN A 163 -5.04 0.25 -5.47
N THR A 164 -5.38 1.26 -4.67
CA THR A 164 -6.03 1.09 -3.35
C THR A 164 -7.42 1.67 -3.38
#